data_AF-A0A165IK13-F1
#
_entry.id   AF-A0A165IK13-F1
#
_cell.length_a   1.000
_cell.length_b   1.000
_cell.length_c   1.000
_cell.angle_alpha   90.00
_cell.angle_beta   90.00
_cell.angle_gamma   90.00
#
_symmetry.space_group_name_H-M   'P 1'
#
loop_
_entity.id
_entity.type
_entity.pdbx_description
1 polymer ?
#
loop_
_entity_poly.entity_id
_entity_poly.type
_entity_poly.pdbx_seq_one_letter_code
_entity_poly.pdbx_strand_id
1 'polypeptide(L)' 'MATSTTASQEEMKQAGIPLAWRDSCSALLIPLNVCRKQKYYLPWECEHEKHAYEKCQYEDYVRRMKLLSKQKIAAREEES' A
#
# COMPACT_ATOMS: atom_id res chain seq x y z
N MET A 1 18.53 1.64 -7.28
CA MET A 1 17.94 1.43 -5.94
C MET A 1 16.61 0.72 -6.16
N ALA A 2 16.50 -0.57 -5.86
CA ALA A 2 15.19 -1.22 -5.87
C ALA A 2 14.36 -0.53 -4.77
N THR A 3 13.43 0.32 -5.16
CA THR A 3 12.55 1.02 -4.22
C THR A 3 11.63 -0.02 -3.59
N SER A 4 12.05 -0.56 -2.45
CA SER A 4 11.16 -1.28 -1.54
C SER A 4 9.94 -0.39 -1.30
N THR A 5 8.75 -0.86 -1.69
CA THR A 5 7.48 -0.14 -1.45
C THR A 5 7.08 -0.14 0.03
N THR A 6 7.83 -0.84 0.86
CA THR A 6 7.65 -0.95 2.31
C THR A 6 8.70 -0.11 3.04
N ALA A 7 8.24 0.78 3.92
CA ALA A 7 9.09 1.62 4.77
C ALA A 7 9.57 0.85 6.00
N SER A 8 10.67 1.31 6.62
CA SER A 8 11.13 0.75 7.90
C SER A 8 10.14 1.06 9.02
N GLN A 9 10.17 0.27 10.10
CA GLN A 9 9.26 0.49 11.23
C GLN A 9 9.49 1.86 11.90
N GLU A 10 10.74 2.30 11.95
CA GLU A 10 11.16 3.58 12.48
C GLU A 10 10.65 4.73 11.61
N GLU A 11 10.79 4.62 10.29
CA GLU A 11 10.28 5.59 9.32
C GLU A 11 8.76 5.74 9.40
N MET A 12 8.02 4.63 9.50
CA MET A 12 6.57 4.65 9.65
C MET A 12 6.12 5.32 10.96
N LYS A 13 6.89 5.14 12.04
CA LYS A 13 6.63 5.77 13.34
C LYS A 13 6.91 7.27 13.29
N GLN A 14 8.03 7.68 12.70
CA GLN A 14 8.41 9.08 12.52
C GLN A 14 7.41 9.83 11.62
N ALA A 15 6.96 9.20 10.54
CA ALA A 15 5.96 9.77 9.63
C ALA A 15 4.53 9.78 10.21
N GLY A 16 4.31 9.18 11.39
CA GLY A 16 3.02 9.17 12.07
C GLY A 16 1.93 8.39 11.32
N ILE A 17 2.30 7.31 10.62
CA ILE A 17 1.35 6.53 9.82
C ILE A 17 0.40 5.75 10.75
N PRO A 18 -0.94 5.84 10.57
CA PRO A 18 -1.90 5.04 11.32
C PRO A 18 -1.73 3.54 11.04
N LEU A 19 -2.07 2.69 12.01
CA LEU A 19 -1.85 1.24 11.91
C LEU A 19 -2.47 0.59 10.66
N ALA A 20 -3.65 1.07 10.24
CA ALA A 20 -4.34 0.57 9.05
C ALA A 20 -3.54 0.75 7.75
N TRP A 21 -2.64 1.73 7.69
CA TRP A 21 -1.87 2.10 6.49
C TRP A 21 -0.40 1.68 6.57
N ARG A 22 -0.02 0.87 7.58
CA ARG A 22 1.33 0.29 7.72
C ARG A 22 1.43 -1.03 6.97
N ASP A 23 1.16 -0.97 5.69
CA ASP A 23 1.17 -2.13 4.79
C ASP A 23 2.44 -2.17 3.92
N SER A 24 2.46 -3.11 2.96
CA SER A 24 3.56 -3.28 2.01
C SER A 24 3.76 -2.09 1.05
N CYS A 25 2.86 -1.10 1.06
CA CYS A 25 2.85 0.10 0.22
C CYS A 25 3.14 1.39 1.01
N SER A 26 3.44 1.27 2.31
CA SER A 26 3.68 2.39 3.23
C SER A 26 4.77 3.37 2.79
N ALA A 27 5.80 2.92 2.05
CA ALA A 27 6.88 3.81 1.58
C ALA A 27 6.38 4.86 0.57
N LEU A 28 5.35 4.55 -0.21
CA LEU A 28 4.74 5.48 -1.18
C LEU A 28 3.78 6.48 -0.51
N LEU A 29 3.26 6.13 0.66
CA LEU A 29 2.33 6.99 1.41
C LEU A 29 3.05 8.18 2.08
N ILE A 30 4.31 7.99 2.50
CA ILE A 30 5.13 9.04 3.11
C ILE A 30 5.29 10.25 2.16
N PRO A 31 5.83 10.11 0.93
CA PRO A 31 5.99 11.24 0.01
C PRO A 31 4.65 11.85 -0.41
N LEU A 32 3.59 11.04 -0.57
CA LEU A 32 2.24 11.53 -0.86
C LEU A 32 1.72 12.44 0.26
N ASN A 33 1.90 12.06 1.52
CA ASN A 33 1.47 12.87 2.66
C ASN A 33 2.31 14.15 2.82
N VAL A 34 3.60 14.11 2.48
CA VAL A 34 4.45 15.30 2.42
C VAL A 34 3.94 16.26 1.34
N CYS A 35 3.69 15.77 0.12
CA CYS A 35 3.18 16.58 -0.99
C CYS A 35 1.80 17.19 -0.64
N ARG A 36 0.89 16.40 -0.09
CA ARG A 36 -0.44 16.88 0.36
C ARG A 36 -0.33 18.00 1.39
N LYS A 37 0.57 17.88 2.38
CA LYS A 37 0.78 18.95 3.37
C LYS A 37 1.35 20.22 2.72
N GLN A 38 2.31 20.10 1.82
CA GLN A 38 2.92 21.24 1.12
C GLN A 38 1.92 21.96 0.19
N LYS A 39 1.03 21.21 -0.44
CA LYS A 39 0.04 21.70 -1.42
C LYS A 39 -1.34 21.93 -0.83
N TYR A 40 -1.47 21.97 0.50
CA TYR A 40 -2.75 22.20 1.19
C TYR A 40 -3.88 21.26 0.75
N TYR A 41 -3.55 20.00 0.43
CA TYR A 41 -4.51 18.95 0.02
C TYR A 41 -5.35 19.31 -1.22
N LEU A 42 -4.83 20.15 -2.12
CA LEU A 42 -5.50 20.44 -3.38
C LEU A 42 -5.63 19.18 -4.24
N PRO A 43 -6.80 18.89 -4.83
CA PRO A 43 -7.08 17.60 -5.46
C PRO A 43 -6.38 17.38 -6.81
N TRP A 44 -5.95 18.44 -7.49
CA TRP A 44 -5.25 18.39 -8.78
C TRP A 44 -3.71 18.40 -8.64
N GLU A 45 -3.18 18.54 -7.42
CA GLU A 45 -1.76 18.45 -7.14
C GLU A 45 -1.42 17.05 -6.58
N CYS A 46 -0.17 16.61 -6.74
CA CYS A 46 0.30 15.31 -6.24
C CYS A 46 -0.40 14.07 -6.87
N GLU A 47 -0.93 14.20 -8.09
CA GLU A 47 -1.63 13.10 -8.77
C GLU A 47 -0.73 11.90 -9.05
N HIS A 48 0.54 12.14 -9.37
CA HIS A 48 1.49 11.08 -9.70
C HIS A 48 1.78 10.18 -8.48
N GLU A 49 2.07 10.79 -7.33
CA GLU A 49 2.32 10.10 -6.06
C GLU A 49 1.08 9.37 -5.59
N LYS A 50 -0.10 9.99 -5.77
CA LYS A 50 -1.39 9.35 -5.46
C LYS A 50 -1.60 8.10 -6.31
N HIS A 51 -1.45 8.23 -7.63
CA HIS A 51 -1.65 7.11 -8.55
C HIS A 51 -0.63 5.98 -8.31
N ALA A 52 0.63 6.31 -8.00
CA ALA A 52 1.63 5.32 -7.64
C ALA A 52 1.24 4.52 -6.38
N TYR A 53 0.72 5.21 -5.35
CA TYR A 53 0.23 4.56 -4.14
C TYR A 53 -0.99 3.67 -4.41
N GLU A 54 -1.97 4.18 -5.17
CA GLU A 54 -3.19 3.44 -5.54
C GLU A 54 -2.88 2.19 -6.37
N LYS A 55 -1.91 2.29 -7.29
CA LYS A 55 -1.45 1.13 -8.08
C LYS A 55 -0.85 0.05 -7.17
N CYS A 56 -0.02 0.43 -6.20
CA CYS A 56 0.55 -0.54 -5.24
C CYS A 56 -0.55 -1.23 -4.42
N GLN A 57 -1.53 -0.46 -3.93
CA GLN A 57 -2.67 -1.02 -3.19
C GLN A 57 -3.50 -1.99 -4.02
N TYR A 58 -3.71 -1.66 -5.30
CA TYR A 58 -4.42 -2.54 -6.23
C TYR A 58 -3.66 -3.86 -6.45
N GLU A 59 -2.34 -3.79 -6.65
CA GLU A 59 -1.51 -4.99 -6.81
C GLU A 59 -1.53 -5.87 -5.54
N ASP A 60 -1.51 -5.26 -4.35
CA ASP A 60 -1.65 -5.99 -3.08
C ASP A 60 -3.05 -6.64 -2.94
N TYR A 61 -4.10 -5.92 -3.31
CA TYR A 61 -5.46 -6.47 -3.32
C TYR A 61 -5.56 -7.69 -4.24
N VAL A 62 -5.04 -7.60 -5.47
CA VAL A 62 -5.01 -8.72 -6.42
C VAL A 62 -4.20 -9.89 -5.86
N ARG A 63 -3.07 -9.62 -5.19
CA ARG A 63 -2.29 -10.65 -4.49
C ARG A 63 -3.12 -11.38 -3.44
N ARG A 64 -3.84 -10.65 -2.58
CA ARG A 64 -4.72 -11.23 -1.55
C ARG A 64 -5.86 -12.05 -2.14
N MET A 65 -6.46 -11.58 -3.24
CA MET A 65 -7.50 -12.33 -3.95
C MET A 65 -6.98 -13.67 -4.51
N LYS A 66 -5.76 -13.70 -5.06
CA LYS A 66 -5.11 -14.93 -5.52
C LYS A 66 -4.77 -15.90 -4.38
N LEU A 67 -4.39 -15.38 -3.21
CA LEU A 67 -4.17 -16.21 -2.03
C LEU A 67 -5.47 -16.85 -1.55
N LEU A 68 -6.55 -16.06 -1.47
CA LEU A 68 -7.87 -16.56 -1.10
C LEU A 68 -8.38 -17.61 -2.10
N SER A 69 -8.20 -17.41 -3.41
CA SER A 69 -8.63 -18.38 -4.42
C SER A 69 -7.88 -19.70 -4.28
N LYS A 70 -6.57 -19.67 -4.01
CA LYS A 70 -5.76 -20.88 -3.75
C LYS A 70 -6.23 -21.62 -2.50
N GLN A 71 -6.48 -20.89 -1.40
CA GLN A 71 -7.00 -21.49 -0.16
C GLN A 71 -8.35 -22.18 -0.38
N LYS A 72 -9.25 -21.56 -1.17
CA LYS A 72 -10.55 -22.17 -1.51
C LYS A 72 -10.44 -23.43 -2.35
N ILE A 73 -9.47 -23.51 -3.25
CA ILE A 73 -9.23 -24.72 -4.06
C ILE A 73 -8.68 -25.83 -3.16
N ALA A 74 -7.66 -25.54 -2.35
CA ALA A 74 -7.08 -26.49 -1.41
C ALA A 74 -8.14 -27.04 -0.43
N ALA A 75 -8.98 -26.17 0.14
CA ALA A 75 -10.07 -26.62 1.03
C ALA A 75 -11.06 -27.57 0.33
N ARG A 76 -11.36 -27.34 -0.96
CA ARG A 76 -12.24 -28.23 -1.73
C ARG A 76 -11.58 -29.57 -2.05
N GLU A 77 -10.27 -29.57 -2.31
CA GLU A 77 -9.48 -30.79 -2.53
C GLU A 77 -9.32 -31.61 -1.24
N GLU A 78 -9.23 -30.96 -0.08
CA GLU A 78 -9.21 -31.62 1.23
C GLU A 78 -10.58 -32.23 1.60
N GLU A 79 -11.67 -31.65 1.10
CA GLU A 79 -13.04 -32.15 1.31
C GLU A 79 -13.40 -33.34 0.39
N SER A 80 -12.64 -33.58 -0.68
CA SER A 80 -12.87 -34.65 -1.67
C SER A 80 -11.99 -35.88 -1.45
#